data_AF-A0A812ZNB4-F1
#
_entry.id   AF-A0A812ZNB4-F1
#
_cell.length_a   1.000
_cell.length_b   1.000
_cell.length_c   1.000
_cell.angle_alpha   90.00
_cell.angle_beta   90.00
_cell.angle_gamma   90.00
#
_symmetry.space_group_name_H-M   'P 1'
#
loop_
_entity.id
_entity.type
_entity.pdbx_description
1 polymer ?
#
loop_
_entity_poly.entity_id
_entity_poly.type
_entity_poly.pdbx_seq_one_letter_code
_entity_poly.pdbx_strand_id
1 'polypeptide(L)'
;MEPKWVPSLRLPHTVPCRGDGAEMGAACIGRAVGNGSRDEIWVSDDKPVTCSNLILDADGMPTTLVYPNEQEWTAETTQALGIDPDVFDGFDGNLYLVWGSHMPGGAQVVLLGDDGFISPNTVGKTSVTSDSGEVAEAYKIVATCYSDPNGADFPEGRTGEAPAVLPKECGGTQYYYLFWTWGACCNGLASTYETVMGRSTSPFGPYVDKNGMDMAVLDSTTQNPGGSYFLRSALNVSASDKSAIGSRYIGPGHVAFFEYTDAVGEPVMIVTFHFYDAAQQGTALLGARRVFFDSSCWPYVDGQTWGVNELFNLASTSAPPTSRETTKVSETVEPSSTSSVPPSYSSAAAFLSAQSFFLYLSSSWWL
;
A
#
# COMPACT_ATOMS: atom_id res chain seq x y z
N MET A 1 -22.00 -22.03 1.88
CA MET A 1 -20.74 -22.17 1.11
C MET A 1 -19.64 -21.82 2.07
N GLU A 2 -18.69 -22.73 2.29
CA GLU A 2 -17.50 -22.42 3.09
C GLU A 2 -16.75 -21.23 2.46
N PRO A 3 -16.16 -20.32 3.25
CA PRO A 3 -15.29 -19.31 2.70
C PRO A 3 -14.20 -20.02 1.92
N LYS A 4 -14.04 -19.69 0.63
CA LYS A 4 -12.78 -19.96 -0.06
C LYS A 4 -11.74 -19.05 0.57
N TRP A 5 -11.16 -19.50 1.67
CA TRP A 5 -9.87 -19.00 2.13
C TRP A 5 -8.90 -19.20 0.98
N VAL A 6 -8.23 -18.14 0.56
CA VAL A 6 -7.11 -18.25 -0.37
C VAL A 6 -6.11 -19.19 0.32
N PRO A 7 -5.82 -20.38 -0.24
CA PRO A 7 -4.83 -21.26 0.37
C PRO A 7 -3.52 -20.48 0.39
N SER A 8 -2.96 -20.25 1.58
CA SER A 8 -1.74 -19.48 1.84
C SER A 8 -1.78 -18.01 1.39
N LEU A 9 -2.22 -17.11 2.28
CA LEU A 9 -1.90 -15.69 2.15
C LEU A 9 -0.38 -15.55 2.36
N ARG A 10 0.35 -15.09 1.33
CA ARG A 10 1.79 -14.82 1.41
C ARG A 10 1.96 -13.32 1.50
N LEU A 11 2.56 -12.82 2.58
CA LEU A 11 2.81 -11.39 2.75
C LEU A 11 4.31 -11.13 2.81
N PRO A 12 4.81 -10.13 2.07
CA PRO A 12 6.11 -9.57 2.35
C PRO A 12 6.06 -8.80 3.67
N HIS A 13 7.17 -8.77 4.41
CA HIS A 13 7.30 -7.95 5.62
C HIS A 13 8.75 -7.49 5.79
N THR A 14 8.95 -6.35 6.44
CA THR A 14 10.31 -5.92 6.81
C THR A 14 10.86 -6.85 7.89
N VAL A 15 12.08 -7.34 7.69
CA VAL A 15 12.82 -8.11 8.69
C VAL A 15 13.77 -7.15 9.40
N PRO A 16 13.73 -7.05 10.75
CA PRO A 16 14.67 -6.20 11.47
C PRO A 16 16.10 -6.72 11.29
N CYS A 17 16.94 -5.94 10.63
CA CYS A 17 18.37 -6.15 10.59
C CYS A 17 18.96 -5.81 11.97
N ARG A 18 19.92 -6.60 12.45
CA ARG A 18 20.64 -6.30 13.70
C ARG A 18 21.51 -5.05 13.50
N GLY A 19 20.93 -3.87 13.71
CA GLY A 19 21.60 -2.58 13.68
C GLY A 19 21.27 -1.79 14.94
N ASP A 20 22.29 -1.26 15.58
CA ASP A 20 22.29 -0.36 16.72
C ASP A 20 21.80 1.05 16.34
N GLY A 21 20.56 1.16 15.88
CA GLY A 21 19.82 2.43 15.83
C GLY A 21 20.31 3.51 14.85
N ALA A 22 21.35 3.27 14.06
CA ALA A 22 21.67 4.11 12.90
C ALA A 22 21.03 3.49 11.64
N GLU A 23 20.28 4.28 10.87
CA GLU A 23 19.86 3.87 9.53
C GLU A 23 21.14 3.82 8.68
N MET A 24 21.55 2.60 8.31
CA MET A 24 22.77 2.36 7.53
C MET A 24 22.40 1.95 6.10
N GLY A 25 21.23 2.34 5.59
CA GLY A 25 20.71 1.81 4.33
C GLY A 25 20.41 0.30 4.34
N ALA A 26 20.44 -0.33 5.51
CA ALA A 26 20.36 -1.77 5.68
C ALA A 26 18.96 -2.21 6.12
N ALA A 27 18.22 -2.80 5.18
CA ALA A 27 16.89 -3.32 5.42
C ALA A 27 16.65 -4.56 4.56
N CYS A 28 15.78 -5.46 5.01
CA CYS A 28 15.43 -6.65 4.25
C CYS A 28 13.92 -6.80 4.18
N ILE A 29 13.44 -7.22 3.00
CA ILE A 29 12.07 -7.68 2.80
C ILE A 29 12.09 -9.21 2.94
N GLY A 30 11.43 -9.73 3.96
CA GLY A 30 11.17 -11.15 4.17
C GLY A 30 9.80 -11.54 3.63
N ARG A 31 9.51 -12.83 3.70
CA ARG A 31 8.19 -13.38 3.39
C ARG A 31 7.73 -14.28 4.53
N ALA A 32 6.46 -14.13 4.89
CA ALA A 32 5.78 -15.07 5.76
C ALA A 32 4.52 -15.60 5.07
N VAL A 33 4.17 -16.84 5.39
CA VAL A 33 2.99 -17.52 4.87
C VAL A 33 2.01 -17.77 6.00
N GLY A 34 0.81 -17.23 5.85
CA GLY A 34 -0.31 -17.46 6.76
C GLY A 34 -0.91 -18.84 6.54
N ASN A 35 -1.20 -19.55 7.63
CA ASN A 35 -1.84 -20.87 7.58
C ASN A 35 -3.33 -20.85 7.18
N GLY A 36 -3.91 -19.67 6.94
CA GLY A 36 -5.32 -19.48 6.58
C GLY A 36 -6.31 -19.74 7.72
N SER A 37 -5.85 -19.81 8.98
CA SER A 37 -6.71 -19.98 10.16
C SER A 37 -7.11 -18.63 10.76
N ARG A 38 -8.21 -18.60 11.53
CA ARG A 38 -8.69 -17.40 12.25
C ARG A 38 -7.68 -16.84 13.26
N ASP A 39 -6.78 -17.68 13.76
CA ASP A 39 -5.74 -17.28 14.70
C ASP A 39 -4.46 -16.81 13.99
N GLU A 40 -4.48 -16.76 12.64
CA GLU A 40 -3.45 -16.23 11.73
C GLU A 40 -2.01 -16.48 12.21
N ILE A 41 -1.58 -17.75 12.16
CA ILE A 41 -0.17 -18.07 12.38
C ILE A 41 0.58 -17.83 11.07
N TRP A 42 1.50 -16.86 11.12
CA TRP A 42 2.44 -16.54 10.06
C TRP A 42 3.73 -17.34 10.26
N VAL A 43 4.12 -18.11 9.25
CA VAL A 43 5.38 -18.86 9.25
C VAL A 43 6.34 -18.14 8.31
N SER A 44 7.42 -17.62 8.88
CA SER A 44 8.54 -17.02 8.13
C SER A 44 9.23 -18.09 7.27
N ASP A 45 9.68 -17.71 6.09
CA ASP A 45 10.56 -18.56 5.27
C ASP A 45 12.02 -18.54 5.74
N ASP A 46 12.31 -17.74 6.76
CA ASP A 46 13.61 -17.58 7.41
C ASP A 46 14.72 -17.14 6.45
N LYS A 47 14.37 -16.58 5.29
CA LYS A 47 15.27 -15.96 4.33
C LYS A 47 14.63 -14.73 3.67
N PRO A 48 15.39 -13.66 3.40
CA PRO A 48 14.87 -12.47 2.74
C PRO A 48 14.59 -12.73 1.25
N VAL A 49 13.61 -12.02 0.71
CA VAL A 49 13.37 -11.86 -0.73
C VAL A 49 14.43 -10.93 -1.33
N THR A 50 14.76 -9.84 -0.64
CA THR A 50 15.82 -8.90 -1.01
C THR A 50 16.30 -8.14 0.22
N CYS A 51 17.53 -7.63 0.17
CA CYS A 51 18.09 -6.75 1.18
C CYS A 51 18.83 -5.59 0.51
N SER A 52 18.79 -4.42 1.15
CA SER A 52 19.62 -3.27 0.83
C SER A 52 20.84 -3.19 1.75
N ASN A 53 21.95 -2.69 1.21
CA ASN A 53 23.24 -2.50 1.87
C ASN A 53 23.75 -3.72 2.69
N LEU A 54 23.47 -4.95 2.25
CA LEU A 54 23.85 -6.16 2.97
C LEU A 54 24.42 -7.21 2.01
N ILE A 55 25.51 -7.84 2.43
CA ILE A 55 26.04 -9.04 1.80
C ILE A 55 25.18 -10.22 2.26
N LEU A 56 24.83 -11.08 1.31
CA LEU A 56 24.16 -12.34 1.60
C LEU A 56 25.17 -13.49 1.56
N ASP A 57 25.09 -14.41 2.51
CA ASP A 57 25.88 -15.65 2.49
C ASP A 57 25.35 -16.66 1.46
N ALA A 58 25.95 -17.85 1.42
CA ALA A 58 25.57 -18.92 0.49
C ALA A 58 24.13 -19.44 0.69
N ASP A 59 23.56 -19.24 1.89
CA ASP A 59 22.20 -19.62 2.23
C ASP A 59 21.21 -18.46 1.99
N GLY A 60 21.70 -17.30 1.55
CA GLY A 60 20.91 -16.10 1.26
C GLY A 60 20.62 -15.25 2.50
N MET A 61 21.35 -15.44 3.59
CA MET A 61 21.15 -14.72 4.85
C MET A 61 22.03 -13.48 4.94
N PRO A 62 21.52 -12.35 5.47
CA PRO A 62 22.30 -11.13 5.59
C PRO A 62 23.41 -11.28 6.64
N THR A 63 24.64 -10.91 6.27
CA THR A 63 25.82 -11.03 7.15
C THR A 63 26.37 -9.68 7.60
N THR A 64 26.89 -8.91 6.67
CA THR A 64 27.62 -7.65 6.93
C THR A 64 27.19 -6.61 5.92
N LEU A 65 27.46 -5.35 6.23
CA LEU A 65 27.16 -4.26 5.32
C LEU A 65 28.06 -4.28 4.09
N VAL A 66 27.54 -3.83 2.95
CA VAL A 66 28.34 -3.54 1.75
C VAL A 66 29.07 -2.21 1.91
N TYR A 67 28.38 -1.22 2.46
CA TYR A 67 28.87 0.12 2.76
C TYR A 67 28.80 0.39 4.27
N PRO A 68 29.83 0.99 4.87
CA PRO A 68 29.93 1.14 6.33
C PRO A 68 29.00 2.21 6.91
N ASN A 69 28.34 3.02 6.09
CA ASN A 69 27.37 4.02 6.52
C ASN A 69 26.41 4.40 5.38
N GLU A 70 25.29 5.04 5.73
CA GLU A 70 24.27 5.47 4.79
C GLU A 70 24.78 6.51 3.78
N GLN A 71 25.66 7.43 4.18
CA GLN A 71 26.19 8.46 3.28
C GLN A 71 27.00 7.86 2.12
N GLU A 72 27.80 6.82 2.39
CA GLU A 72 28.54 6.09 1.35
C GLU A 72 27.59 5.25 0.49
N TRP A 73 26.62 4.57 1.12
CA TRP A 73 25.61 3.80 0.39
C TRP A 73 24.83 4.69 -0.58
N THR A 74 24.30 5.84 -0.13
CA THR A 74 23.52 6.76 -0.95
C THR A 74 24.31 7.37 -2.09
N ALA A 75 25.62 7.62 -1.90
CA ALA A 75 26.48 8.24 -2.90
C ALA A 75 26.91 7.28 -4.03
N GLU A 76 26.95 5.98 -3.77
CA GLU A 76 27.62 5.01 -4.66
C GLU A 76 26.68 3.97 -5.29
N THR A 77 25.40 3.97 -4.92
CA THR A 77 24.44 2.96 -5.40
C THR A 77 23.19 3.54 -6.04
N THR A 78 22.49 2.69 -6.79
CA THR A 78 21.10 2.90 -7.21
C THR A 78 20.18 1.84 -6.65
N GLN A 79 20.62 1.08 -5.64
CA GLN A 79 19.79 0.10 -4.93
C GLN A 79 18.70 0.82 -4.13
N ALA A 80 17.46 0.35 -4.18
CA ALA A 80 16.38 0.86 -3.34
C ALA A 80 16.48 0.31 -1.92
N LEU A 81 16.12 1.13 -0.92
CA LEU A 81 15.99 0.70 0.48
C LEU A 81 14.99 -0.46 0.58
N GLY A 82 15.37 -1.56 1.23
CA GLY A 82 14.59 -2.80 1.34
C GLY A 82 13.41 -2.71 2.31
N ILE A 83 12.52 -1.73 2.12
CA ILE A 83 11.28 -1.52 2.87
C ILE A 83 10.11 -1.20 1.94
N ASP A 84 8.92 -1.06 2.51
CA ASP A 84 7.66 -0.72 1.82
C ASP A 84 7.31 -1.64 0.63
N PRO A 85 7.21 -2.96 0.83
CA PRO A 85 6.86 -3.87 -0.24
C PRO A 85 5.37 -3.82 -0.59
N ASP A 86 5.05 -3.83 -1.87
CA ASP A 86 3.73 -4.14 -2.41
C ASP A 86 3.83 -5.26 -3.46
N VAL A 87 2.94 -6.25 -3.36
CA VAL A 87 2.88 -7.40 -4.26
C VAL A 87 1.60 -7.34 -5.06
N PHE A 88 1.72 -7.42 -6.38
CA PHE A 88 0.57 -7.29 -7.28
C PHE A 88 0.57 -8.35 -8.38
N ASP A 89 -0.64 -8.69 -8.83
CA ASP A 89 -0.88 -9.60 -9.94
C ASP A 89 -0.66 -8.91 -11.30
N GLY A 90 0.10 -9.55 -12.18
CA GLY A 90 0.17 -9.20 -13.58
C GLY A 90 -1.03 -9.70 -14.38
N PHE A 91 -1.39 -8.98 -15.44
CA PHE A 91 -2.37 -9.47 -16.42
C PHE A 91 -1.89 -10.71 -17.20
N ASP A 92 -0.61 -11.02 -17.12
CA ASP A 92 0.02 -12.23 -17.66
C ASP A 92 -0.02 -13.43 -16.70
N GLY A 93 -0.59 -13.25 -15.49
CA GLY A 93 -0.70 -14.28 -14.46
C GLY A 93 0.55 -14.43 -13.59
N ASN A 94 1.56 -13.58 -13.76
CA ASN A 94 2.75 -13.56 -12.91
C ASN A 94 2.54 -12.66 -11.68
N LEU A 95 3.34 -12.88 -10.63
CA LEU A 95 3.41 -11.98 -9.48
C LEU A 95 4.60 -11.04 -9.59
N TYR A 96 4.40 -9.81 -9.16
CA TYR A 96 5.42 -8.77 -9.12
C TYR A 96 5.55 -8.22 -7.72
N LEU A 97 6.76 -7.76 -7.37
CA LEU A 97 7.05 -7.03 -6.15
C LEU A 97 7.55 -5.64 -6.54
N VAL A 98 6.94 -4.60 -6.00
CA VAL A 98 7.48 -3.24 -6.00
C VAL A 98 7.86 -2.85 -4.57
N TRP A 99 8.94 -2.11 -4.40
CA TRP A 99 9.37 -1.63 -3.09
C TRP A 99 10.24 -0.40 -3.23
N GLY A 100 10.57 0.22 -2.11
CA GLY A 100 11.55 1.31 -2.04
C GLY A 100 11.07 2.46 -1.21
N SER A 101 12.02 3.14 -0.60
CA SER A 101 11.80 4.37 0.16
C SER A 101 13.05 5.24 0.05
N HIS A 102 12.79 6.51 -0.22
CA HIS A 102 13.71 7.60 -0.45
C HIS A 102 14.79 7.30 -1.49
N MET A 103 15.81 8.15 -1.49
CA MET A 103 17.04 7.89 -2.22
C MET A 103 17.97 7.06 -1.33
N PRO A 104 18.88 6.26 -1.93
CA PRO A 104 19.05 6.01 -3.36
C PRO A 104 17.97 5.07 -3.94
N GLY A 105 17.86 5.05 -5.26
CA GLY A 105 17.14 3.99 -5.98
C GLY A 105 15.62 4.13 -6.12
N GLY A 106 14.94 4.98 -5.32
CA GLY A 106 13.50 5.22 -5.44
C GLY A 106 12.66 3.94 -5.40
N ALA A 107 11.55 3.90 -6.14
CA ALA A 107 10.74 2.68 -6.28
C ALA A 107 11.33 1.75 -7.34
N GLN A 108 11.45 0.46 -7.04
CA GLN A 108 11.93 -0.58 -7.95
C GLN A 108 10.95 -1.73 -8.04
N VAL A 109 10.89 -2.39 -9.20
CA VAL A 109 9.97 -3.51 -9.45
C VAL A 109 10.68 -4.72 -10.02
N VAL A 110 10.25 -5.91 -9.59
CA VAL A 110 10.79 -7.21 -10.01
C VAL A 110 9.69 -8.22 -10.28
N LEU A 111 10.04 -9.25 -11.07
CA LEU A 111 9.21 -10.43 -11.26
C LEU A 111 9.50 -11.41 -10.11
N LEU A 112 8.47 -11.94 -9.48
CA LEU A 112 8.60 -13.04 -8.52
C LEU A 112 8.46 -14.39 -9.23
N GLY A 113 9.22 -15.38 -8.77
CA GLY A 113 9.03 -16.78 -9.16
C GLY A 113 7.87 -17.43 -8.41
N ASP A 114 7.51 -18.66 -8.79
CA ASP A 114 6.48 -19.45 -8.10
C ASP A 114 6.85 -19.75 -6.63
N ASP A 115 8.15 -19.77 -6.35
CA ASP A 115 8.72 -19.88 -5.02
C ASP A 115 8.63 -18.57 -4.22
N GLY A 116 8.13 -17.49 -4.85
CA GLY A 116 7.95 -16.11 -4.39
C GLY A 116 9.23 -15.39 -3.94
N PHE A 117 10.37 -15.79 -4.51
CA PHE A 117 11.61 -15.03 -4.49
C PHE A 117 11.80 -14.31 -5.83
N ILE A 118 12.77 -13.40 -5.92
CA ILE A 118 13.05 -12.67 -7.16
C ILE A 118 13.43 -13.66 -8.26
N SER A 119 12.67 -13.64 -9.35
CA SER A 119 12.90 -14.49 -10.50
C SER A 119 14.19 -14.09 -11.22
N PRO A 120 15.01 -15.06 -11.67
CA PRO A 120 16.17 -14.77 -12.52
C PRO A 120 15.78 -14.17 -13.89
N ASN A 121 14.51 -14.27 -14.28
CA ASN A 121 13.98 -13.68 -15.51
C ASN A 121 13.53 -12.21 -15.34
N THR A 122 13.75 -11.62 -14.15
CA THR A 122 13.48 -10.21 -13.91
C THR A 122 14.25 -9.32 -14.91
N VAL A 123 13.53 -8.43 -15.58
CA VAL A 123 14.13 -7.48 -16.52
C VAL A 123 14.70 -6.27 -15.80
N GLY A 124 15.76 -5.67 -16.36
CA GLY A 124 16.34 -4.44 -15.83
C GLY A 124 17.15 -4.62 -14.54
N LYS A 125 17.55 -5.86 -14.22
CA LYS A 125 18.52 -6.14 -13.17
C LYS A 125 19.90 -5.60 -13.56
N THR A 126 20.48 -4.79 -12.70
CA THR A 126 21.86 -4.30 -12.77
C THR A 126 22.62 -4.72 -11.51
N SER A 127 23.94 -4.60 -11.58
CA SER A 127 24.85 -4.92 -10.47
C SER A 127 25.68 -3.68 -10.16
N VAL A 128 25.66 -3.25 -8.90
CA VAL A 128 26.51 -2.21 -8.35
C VAL A 128 27.66 -2.92 -7.65
N THR A 129 28.90 -2.59 -8.00
CA THR A 129 30.08 -3.14 -7.31
C THR A 129 30.63 -2.08 -6.38
N SER A 130 30.75 -2.38 -5.10
CA SER A 130 31.41 -1.50 -4.13
C SER A 130 32.92 -1.44 -4.40
N ASP A 131 33.59 -0.47 -3.78
CA ASP A 131 35.06 -0.37 -3.80
C ASP A 131 35.77 -1.60 -3.21
N SER A 132 35.10 -2.35 -2.31
CA SER A 132 35.58 -3.63 -1.76
C SER A 132 35.40 -4.81 -2.73
N GLY A 133 34.77 -4.61 -3.89
CA GLY A 133 34.49 -5.65 -4.89
C GLY A 133 33.21 -6.45 -4.64
N GLU A 134 32.39 -6.03 -3.68
CA GLU A 134 31.13 -6.69 -3.33
C GLU A 134 30.02 -6.21 -4.26
N VAL A 135 29.14 -7.11 -4.68
CA VAL A 135 28.10 -6.80 -5.67
C VAL A 135 26.74 -6.70 -5.00
N ALA A 136 26.16 -5.50 -5.00
CA ALA A 136 24.76 -5.27 -4.68
C ALA A 136 23.91 -5.30 -5.95
N GLU A 137 22.73 -5.91 -5.89
CA GLU A 137 21.80 -5.93 -7.01
C GLU A 137 20.90 -4.69 -6.96
N ALA A 138 20.73 -4.04 -8.11
CA ALA A 138 19.76 -2.98 -8.30
C ALA A 138 18.82 -3.39 -9.45
N TYR A 139 17.59 -2.90 -9.39
CA TYR A 139 16.53 -3.27 -10.32
C TYR A 139 16.00 -2.03 -11.02
N LYS A 140 15.06 -2.24 -11.95
CA LYS A 140 14.51 -1.16 -12.74
C LYS A 140 13.78 -0.15 -11.84
N ILE A 141 14.29 1.07 -11.80
CA ILE A 141 13.63 2.21 -11.16
C ILE A 141 12.36 2.54 -11.94
N VAL A 142 11.23 2.61 -11.25
CA VAL A 142 9.90 2.91 -11.81
C VAL A 142 9.31 4.21 -11.27
N ALA A 143 9.83 4.73 -10.17
CA ALA A 143 9.63 6.11 -9.72
C ALA A 143 10.87 6.61 -8.97
N THR A 144 11.20 7.89 -9.15
CA THR A 144 12.27 8.57 -8.40
C THR A 144 11.70 9.61 -7.43
N CYS A 145 12.57 10.26 -6.67
CA CYS A 145 12.20 11.07 -5.52
C CYS A 145 12.03 12.55 -5.89
N TYR A 146 10.97 13.15 -5.34
CA TYR A 146 10.60 14.55 -5.49
C TYR A 146 11.40 15.43 -4.52
N SER A 147 11.80 16.63 -4.95
CA SER A 147 12.44 17.60 -4.06
C SER A 147 11.38 18.22 -3.14
N ASP A 148 11.34 17.83 -1.87
CA ASP A 148 10.41 18.43 -0.91
C ASP A 148 10.98 19.76 -0.39
N PRO A 149 10.41 20.92 -0.76
CA PRO A 149 10.91 22.21 -0.28
C PRO A 149 10.79 22.40 1.24
N ASN A 150 10.00 21.56 1.92
CA ASN A 150 9.88 21.52 3.37
C ASN A 150 10.57 20.29 4.00
N GLY A 151 11.26 19.48 3.20
CA GLY A 151 11.91 18.22 3.60
C GLY A 151 13.19 18.43 4.39
N ALA A 152 13.12 19.17 5.50
CA ALA A 152 14.25 19.45 6.38
C ALA A 152 14.87 18.19 7.01
N ASP A 153 14.18 17.06 6.91
CA ASP A 153 14.52 15.81 7.59
C ASP A 153 15.31 14.81 6.72
N PHE A 154 15.45 15.05 5.41
CA PHE A 154 16.14 14.12 4.51
C PHE A 154 17.48 14.68 3.99
N PRO A 155 18.62 13.99 4.18
CA PRO A 155 19.95 14.48 3.80
C PRO A 155 20.08 14.90 2.33
N GLU A 156 19.33 14.25 1.44
CA GLU A 156 19.32 14.54 0.00
C GLU A 156 18.24 15.56 -0.42
N GLY A 157 17.39 16.00 0.51
CA GLY A 157 16.26 16.91 0.23
C GLY A 157 15.21 16.34 -0.71
N ARG A 158 15.24 15.02 -0.97
CA ARG A 158 14.32 14.31 -1.88
C ARG A 158 13.57 13.21 -1.17
N THR A 159 12.29 13.08 -1.49
CA THR A 159 11.36 12.17 -0.83
C THR A 159 10.53 11.37 -1.81
N GLY A 160 10.15 10.18 -1.40
CA GLY A 160 9.42 9.23 -2.21
C GLY A 160 9.43 7.87 -1.52
N GLU A 161 8.29 7.32 -1.16
CA GLU A 161 8.21 6.02 -0.51
C GLU A 161 6.85 5.35 -0.72
N ALA A 162 6.67 4.17 -0.11
CA ALA A 162 5.42 3.42 -0.10
C ALA A 162 4.81 3.23 -1.50
N PRO A 163 5.51 2.53 -2.41
CA PRO A 163 4.97 2.26 -3.73
C PRO A 163 3.82 1.26 -3.62
N ALA A 164 2.76 1.49 -4.36
CA ALA A 164 1.68 0.53 -4.54
C ALA A 164 1.28 0.47 -6.01
N VAL A 165 0.95 -0.71 -6.51
CA VAL A 165 0.52 -0.90 -7.89
C VAL A 165 -0.88 -1.49 -7.94
N LEU A 166 -1.76 -0.81 -8.69
CA LEU A 166 -3.11 -1.29 -8.99
C LEU A 166 -3.20 -1.72 -10.46
N PRO A 167 -3.31 -3.02 -10.75
CA PRO A 167 -3.71 -3.50 -12.07
C PRO A 167 -5.20 -3.24 -12.30
N LYS A 168 -5.56 -2.53 -13.37
CA LYS A 168 -6.97 -2.34 -13.76
C LYS A 168 -7.15 -2.29 -15.28
N GLU A 169 -8.11 -3.07 -15.77
CA GLU A 169 -8.61 -2.91 -17.14
C GLU A 169 -9.60 -1.75 -17.22
N CYS A 170 -9.38 -0.84 -18.17
CA CYS A 170 -10.26 0.28 -18.45
C CYS A 170 -10.31 0.57 -19.95
N GLY A 171 -11.51 0.68 -20.52
CA GLY A 171 -11.70 0.90 -21.95
C GLY A 171 -11.08 -0.19 -22.84
N GLY A 172 -10.99 -1.43 -22.36
CA GLY A 172 -10.34 -2.54 -23.05
C GLY A 172 -8.81 -2.49 -23.05
N THR A 173 -8.20 -1.57 -22.27
CA THR A 173 -6.76 -1.49 -22.08
C THR A 173 -6.40 -1.92 -20.67
N GLN A 174 -5.38 -2.76 -20.56
CA GLN A 174 -4.79 -3.19 -19.30
C GLN A 174 -3.75 -2.18 -18.84
N TYR A 175 -4.01 -1.52 -17.71
CA TYR A 175 -3.11 -0.56 -17.11
C TYR A 175 -2.64 -1.03 -15.74
N TYR A 176 -1.37 -0.76 -15.45
CA TYR A 176 -0.79 -0.75 -14.12
C TYR A 176 -0.71 0.70 -13.67
N TYR A 177 -1.33 1.03 -12.53
CA TYR A 177 -1.23 2.36 -11.93
C TYR A 177 -0.25 2.29 -10.76
N LEU A 178 0.89 2.96 -10.88
CA LEU A 178 1.85 3.10 -9.79
C LEU A 178 1.44 4.31 -8.95
N PHE A 179 1.30 4.09 -7.66
CA PHE A 179 1.16 5.10 -6.64
C PHE A 179 2.48 5.22 -5.90
N TRP A 180 2.90 6.45 -5.63
CA TRP A 180 4.16 6.76 -4.96
C TRP A 180 3.92 7.95 -4.05
N THR A 181 4.45 7.92 -2.83
CA THR A 181 4.14 8.96 -1.85
C THR A 181 5.31 9.90 -1.66
N TRP A 182 5.11 11.18 -1.93
CA TRP A 182 6.08 12.24 -1.70
C TRP A 182 5.89 12.89 -0.34
N GLY A 183 6.91 13.59 0.13
CA GLY A 183 6.91 14.37 1.36
C GLY A 183 7.30 13.56 2.60
N ALA A 184 7.28 14.23 3.75
CA ALA A 184 7.65 13.64 5.04
C ALA A 184 6.43 13.03 5.75
N CYS A 185 6.52 11.73 6.02
CA CYS A 185 5.65 11.09 7.01
C CYS A 185 6.08 11.49 8.43
N CYS A 186 5.37 11.01 9.45
CA CYS A 186 5.65 11.15 10.88
C CYS A 186 5.69 12.58 11.49
N ASN A 187 5.50 13.63 10.69
CA ASN A 187 5.55 15.03 11.17
C ASN A 187 4.22 15.61 11.68
N GLY A 188 3.22 14.77 11.98
CA GLY A 188 1.95 15.21 12.55
C GLY A 188 1.26 16.26 11.68
N LEU A 189 0.89 17.40 12.27
CA LEU A 189 0.28 18.53 11.56
C LEU A 189 1.23 19.23 10.56
N ALA A 190 2.53 18.97 10.65
CA ALA A 190 3.54 19.51 9.73
C ALA A 190 3.88 18.54 8.60
N SER A 191 3.21 17.38 8.50
CA SER A 191 3.43 16.43 7.41
C SER A 191 3.08 17.03 6.05
N THR A 192 3.98 16.80 5.08
CA THR A 192 3.84 17.18 3.67
C THR A 192 3.46 16.00 2.78
N TYR A 193 3.03 14.89 3.40
CA TYR A 193 2.84 13.61 2.74
C TYR A 193 1.68 13.65 1.72
N GLU A 194 1.97 13.31 0.47
CA GLU A 194 0.99 13.35 -0.63
C GLU A 194 1.25 12.19 -1.60
N THR A 195 0.19 11.47 -1.99
CA THR A 195 0.29 10.38 -2.96
C THR A 195 0.12 10.89 -4.38
N VAL A 196 1.10 10.60 -5.23
CA VAL A 196 1.03 10.79 -6.68
C VAL A 196 0.87 9.47 -7.42
N MET A 197 0.52 9.56 -8.69
CA MET A 197 0.36 8.40 -9.56
C MET A 197 0.86 8.64 -10.98
N GLY A 198 1.17 7.52 -11.63
CA GLY A 198 1.38 7.38 -13.07
C GLY A 198 0.85 6.02 -13.53
N ARG A 199 0.77 5.79 -14.84
CA ARG A 199 0.31 4.51 -15.37
C ARG A 199 1.19 3.98 -16.48
N SER A 200 1.18 2.66 -16.66
CA SER A 200 1.87 1.95 -17.72
C SER A 200 1.01 0.80 -18.25
N THR A 201 1.29 0.32 -19.46
CA THR A 201 0.76 -0.95 -19.98
C THR A 201 1.73 -2.12 -19.72
N SER A 202 2.83 -1.86 -19.02
CA SER A 202 3.83 -2.84 -18.61
C SER A 202 4.02 -2.76 -17.09
N PRO A 203 4.14 -3.90 -16.37
CA PRO A 203 4.40 -3.88 -14.93
C PRO A 203 5.75 -3.23 -14.61
N PHE A 204 6.69 -3.23 -15.57
CA PHE A 204 8.00 -2.61 -15.45
C PHE A 204 8.03 -1.14 -15.88
N GLY A 205 6.89 -0.51 -16.17
CA GLY A 205 6.87 0.85 -16.68
C GLY A 205 7.36 0.99 -18.14
N PRO A 206 7.63 2.22 -18.62
CA PRO A 206 7.63 3.45 -17.83
C PRO A 206 6.23 3.81 -17.32
N TYR A 207 6.17 4.34 -16.10
CA TYR A 207 4.94 4.89 -15.53
C TYR A 207 4.93 6.37 -15.80
N VAL A 208 3.97 6.81 -16.62
CA VAL A 208 3.85 8.21 -17.04
C VAL A 208 2.64 8.85 -16.39
N ASP A 209 2.76 10.12 -16.01
CA ASP A 209 1.67 10.89 -15.40
C ASP A 209 0.67 11.44 -16.44
N LYS A 210 -0.34 12.20 -15.99
CA LYS A 210 -1.35 12.81 -16.88
C LYS A 210 -0.77 13.78 -17.91
N ASN A 211 0.41 14.33 -17.66
CA ASN A 211 1.11 15.24 -18.55
C ASN A 211 2.13 14.52 -19.45
N GLY A 212 2.25 13.20 -19.33
CA GLY A 212 3.18 12.37 -20.09
C GLY A 212 4.62 12.39 -19.56
N MET A 213 4.83 12.87 -18.33
CA MET A 213 6.14 12.87 -17.68
C MET A 213 6.38 11.54 -16.99
N ASP A 214 7.56 10.96 -17.19
CA ASP A 214 7.98 9.70 -16.58
C ASP A 214 8.26 9.90 -15.08
N MET A 215 7.72 9.03 -14.23
CA MET A 215 7.94 9.06 -12.78
C MET A 215 9.38 8.67 -12.40
N ALA A 216 10.10 7.94 -13.26
CA ALA A 216 11.47 7.50 -13.01
C ALA A 216 12.56 8.50 -13.45
N VAL A 217 12.18 9.63 -14.07
CA VAL A 217 13.12 10.59 -14.67
C VAL A 217 12.85 11.99 -14.14
N LEU A 218 13.91 12.69 -13.72
CA LEU A 218 13.82 14.09 -13.34
C LEU A 218 13.68 14.99 -14.57
N ASP A 219 12.72 15.91 -14.53
CA ASP A 219 12.61 16.96 -15.51
C ASP A 219 13.85 17.85 -15.49
N SER A 220 14.41 18.11 -16.67
CA SER A 220 15.65 18.90 -16.82
C SER A 220 15.54 20.33 -16.28
N THR A 221 14.32 20.88 -16.20
CA THR A 221 14.09 22.27 -15.79
C THR A 221 13.74 22.38 -14.31
N THR A 222 12.72 21.64 -13.87
CA THR A 222 12.19 21.68 -12.51
C THR A 222 12.94 20.78 -11.54
N GLN A 223 13.75 19.85 -12.06
CA GLN A 223 14.47 18.85 -11.28
C GLN A 223 13.56 17.96 -10.42
N ASN A 224 12.29 17.83 -10.81
CA ASN A 224 11.29 16.99 -10.19
C ASN A 224 10.80 15.91 -11.16
N PRO A 225 10.42 14.72 -10.66
CA PRO A 225 9.85 13.67 -11.50
C PRO A 225 8.41 13.96 -11.92
N GLY A 226 7.91 13.17 -12.87
CA GLY A 226 6.49 13.12 -13.17
C GLY A 226 5.67 12.61 -11.98
N GLY A 227 4.38 12.90 -11.98
CA GLY A 227 3.46 12.43 -10.95
C GLY A 227 2.20 13.27 -10.92
N SER A 228 1.04 12.63 -11.11
CA SER A 228 -0.26 13.29 -10.96
C SER A 228 -0.80 13.03 -9.57
N TYR A 229 -1.18 14.08 -8.84
CA TYR A 229 -1.76 13.91 -7.51
C TYR A 229 -2.99 13.00 -7.51
N PHE A 230 -2.97 12.02 -6.61
CA PHE A 230 -4.06 11.10 -6.36
C PHE A 230 -4.70 11.37 -4.98
N LEU A 231 -3.89 11.57 -3.94
CA LEU A 231 -4.34 11.97 -2.59
C LEU A 231 -3.44 13.06 -2.02
N ARG A 232 -4.03 14.14 -1.53
CA ARG A 232 -3.29 15.22 -0.87
C ARG A 232 -4.12 16.03 0.12
N SER A 233 -3.42 16.71 1.02
CA SER A 233 -4.00 17.64 1.97
C SER A 233 -4.73 18.79 1.24
N ALA A 234 -5.87 19.25 1.77
CA ALA A 234 -6.61 20.34 1.13
C ALA A 234 -6.15 21.75 1.51
N LEU A 235 -5.00 21.91 2.17
CA LEU A 235 -4.58 23.20 2.74
C LEU A 235 -4.36 24.28 1.67
N ASN A 236 -4.07 23.92 0.41
CA ASN A 236 -3.76 24.88 -0.67
C ASN A 236 -4.26 24.43 -2.06
N VAL A 237 -5.43 23.79 -2.13
CA VAL A 237 -5.96 23.21 -3.38
C VAL A 237 -7.37 23.69 -3.67
N SER A 238 -7.73 23.76 -4.95
CA SER A 238 -9.10 24.11 -5.36
C SER A 238 -10.11 23.09 -4.82
N ALA A 239 -11.29 23.54 -4.41
CA ALA A 239 -12.39 22.66 -3.99
C ALA A 239 -12.85 21.67 -5.09
N SER A 240 -12.51 21.93 -6.35
CA SER A 240 -12.79 21.06 -7.50
C SER A 240 -11.75 19.95 -7.70
N ASP A 241 -10.62 20.00 -6.99
CA ASP A 241 -9.56 19.01 -7.11
C ASP A 241 -9.94 17.72 -6.37
N LYS A 242 -10.13 16.64 -7.12
CA LYS A 242 -10.56 15.35 -6.58
C LYS A 242 -9.48 14.62 -5.77
N SER A 243 -8.23 15.08 -5.83
CA SER A 243 -7.14 14.56 -4.98
C SER A 243 -7.18 15.13 -3.56
N ALA A 244 -7.89 16.25 -3.35
CA ALA A 244 -7.99 16.91 -2.07
C ALA A 244 -8.88 16.12 -1.11
N ILE A 245 -8.36 15.76 0.07
CA ILE A 245 -9.14 14.99 1.03
C ILE A 245 -9.85 15.82 2.12
N GLY A 246 -9.66 17.14 2.12
CA GLY A 246 -10.27 18.06 3.09
C GLY A 246 -9.23 18.60 4.07
N SER A 247 -9.49 19.78 4.64
CA SER A 247 -8.51 20.52 5.45
C SER A 247 -8.24 19.91 6.83
N ARG A 248 -9.08 18.96 7.26
CA ARG A 248 -8.91 18.21 8.52
C ARG A 248 -7.82 17.14 8.42
N TYR A 249 -7.65 16.54 7.24
CA TYR A 249 -6.80 15.37 7.06
C TYR A 249 -5.49 15.81 6.40
N ILE A 250 -4.40 15.69 7.14
CA ILE A 250 -3.08 16.17 6.77
C ILE A 250 -2.21 14.96 6.44
N GLY A 251 -1.40 15.07 5.40
CA GLY A 251 -0.41 14.05 5.06
C GLY A 251 -0.98 12.69 4.64
N PRO A 252 -1.98 12.58 3.73
CA PRO A 252 -2.48 11.28 3.33
C PRO A 252 -1.51 10.53 2.41
N GLY A 253 -1.20 9.28 2.77
CA GLY A 253 -0.43 8.42 1.90
C GLY A 253 -0.14 7.04 2.47
N HIS A 254 0.88 6.38 1.91
CA HIS A 254 1.14 4.96 2.12
C HIS A 254 -0.11 4.14 1.83
N VAL A 255 -0.50 4.17 0.54
CA VAL A 255 -1.80 3.65 0.11
C VAL A 255 -1.79 2.14 -0.06
N ALA A 256 -2.93 1.52 0.18
CA ALA A 256 -3.21 0.14 -0.26
C ALA A 256 -4.61 0.06 -0.85
N PHE A 257 -4.83 -0.90 -1.74
CA PHE A 257 -6.10 -1.06 -2.46
C PHE A 257 -6.71 -2.42 -2.17
N PHE A 258 -8.04 -2.45 -2.11
CA PHE A 258 -8.78 -3.70 -2.13
C PHE A 258 -10.12 -3.52 -2.84
N GLU A 259 -10.67 -4.62 -3.35
CA GLU A 259 -12.00 -4.66 -3.94
C GLU A 259 -12.90 -5.58 -3.12
N TYR A 260 -14.14 -5.17 -2.91
CA TYR A 260 -15.17 -6.03 -2.33
C TYR A 260 -16.45 -5.92 -3.16
N THR A 261 -17.30 -6.95 -3.10
CA THR A 261 -18.63 -6.91 -3.71
C THR A 261 -19.64 -6.36 -2.71
N ASP A 262 -20.39 -5.32 -3.07
CA ASP A 262 -21.40 -4.74 -2.20
C ASP A 262 -22.69 -5.60 -2.12
N ALA A 263 -23.65 -5.15 -1.30
CA ALA A 263 -24.89 -5.88 -1.06
C ALA A 263 -25.80 -6.03 -2.30
N VAL A 264 -25.58 -5.21 -3.35
CA VAL A 264 -26.33 -5.30 -4.61
C VAL A 264 -25.55 -6.04 -5.70
N GLY A 265 -24.36 -6.54 -5.39
CA GLY A 265 -23.55 -7.37 -6.29
C GLY A 265 -22.53 -6.60 -7.12
N GLU A 266 -22.32 -5.31 -6.85
CA GLU A 266 -21.40 -4.48 -7.62
C GLU A 266 -19.98 -4.48 -7.00
N PRO A 267 -18.91 -4.54 -7.81
CA PRO A 267 -17.55 -4.41 -7.31
C PRO A 267 -17.29 -2.96 -6.85
N VAL A 268 -16.77 -2.82 -5.64
CA VAL A 268 -16.41 -1.54 -5.04
C VAL A 268 -14.92 -1.57 -4.71
N MET A 269 -14.18 -0.67 -5.36
CA MET A 269 -12.76 -0.47 -5.10
C MET A 269 -12.56 0.56 -4.00
N ILE A 270 -11.71 0.22 -3.03
CA ILE A 270 -11.37 1.04 -1.89
C ILE A 270 -9.86 1.29 -1.90
N VAL A 271 -9.48 2.51 -1.56
CA VAL A 271 -8.13 2.84 -1.14
C VAL A 271 -8.11 3.11 0.36
N THR A 272 -7.13 2.55 1.05
CA THR A 272 -6.79 2.86 2.44
C THR A 272 -5.51 3.67 2.48
N PHE A 273 -5.39 4.55 3.46
CA PHE A 273 -4.21 5.41 3.65
C PHE A 273 -4.12 5.86 5.09
N HIS A 274 -2.92 6.10 5.59
CA HIS A 274 -2.77 6.80 6.87
C HIS A 274 -2.86 8.31 6.66
N PHE A 275 -3.23 9.06 7.70
CA PHE A 275 -3.23 10.52 7.73
C PHE A 275 -3.13 11.04 9.17
N TYR A 276 -2.82 12.33 9.34
CA TYR A 276 -2.83 13.03 10.62
C TYR A 276 -4.10 13.87 10.76
N ASP A 277 -4.85 13.65 11.85
CA ASP A 277 -6.13 14.34 12.08
C ASP A 277 -5.94 15.66 12.84
N ALA A 278 -6.18 16.78 12.15
CA ALA A 278 -6.11 18.12 12.73
C ALA A 278 -7.10 18.35 13.87
N ALA A 279 -8.25 17.66 13.87
CA ALA A 279 -9.21 17.73 14.97
C ALA A 279 -8.76 16.94 16.22
N GLN A 280 -7.76 16.05 16.06
CA GLN A 280 -7.19 15.23 17.12
C GLN A 280 -5.69 15.52 17.32
N GLN A 281 -5.31 16.80 17.21
CA GLN A 281 -3.95 17.28 17.49
C GLN A 281 -2.85 16.55 16.70
N GLY A 282 -3.16 16.12 15.47
CA GLY A 282 -2.21 15.43 14.60
C GLY A 282 -2.03 13.96 14.96
N THR A 283 -3.01 13.32 15.59
CA THR A 283 -3.00 11.86 15.79
C THR A 283 -3.01 11.16 14.43
N ALA A 284 -2.09 10.19 14.26
CA ALA A 284 -2.05 9.33 13.08
C ALA A 284 -3.22 8.33 13.10
N LEU A 285 -4.01 8.29 12.03
CA LEU A 285 -5.18 7.44 11.87
C LEU A 285 -5.22 6.80 10.49
N LEU A 286 -6.01 5.73 10.36
CA LEU A 286 -6.27 5.04 9.09
C LEU A 286 -7.60 5.55 8.49
N GLY A 287 -7.55 5.96 7.23
CA GLY A 287 -8.68 6.40 6.43
C GLY A 287 -8.94 5.49 5.24
N ALA A 288 -10.16 5.56 4.71
CA ALA A 288 -10.53 4.87 3.49
C ALA A 288 -11.43 5.74 2.61
N ARG A 289 -11.34 5.53 1.29
CA ARG A 289 -12.20 6.17 0.26
C ARG A 289 -12.53 5.21 -0.86
N ARG A 290 -13.64 5.43 -1.56
CA ARG A 290 -13.91 4.75 -2.84
C ARG A 290 -13.03 5.30 -3.94
N VAL A 291 -12.59 4.41 -4.82
CA VAL A 291 -11.86 4.73 -6.04
C VAL A 291 -12.81 4.61 -7.23
N PHE A 292 -12.75 5.59 -8.10
CA PHE A 292 -13.46 5.65 -9.38
C PHE A 292 -12.47 5.93 -10.50
N PHE A 293 -12.85 5.63 -11.74
CA PHE A 293 -12.06 5.94 -12.92
C PHE A 293 -12.80 6.93 -13.82
N ASP A 294 -12.09 7.94 -14.32
CA ASP A 294 -12.66 8.88 -15.28
C ASP A 294 -12.70 8.29 -16.70
N SER A 295 -13.29 9.01 -17.65
CA SER A 295 -13.39 8.59 -19.05
C SER A 295 -12.03 8.45 -19.76
N SER A 296 -10.98 9.03 -19.18
CA SER A 296 -9.60 8.91 -19.65
C SER A 296 -8.85 7.80 -18.93
N CYS A 297 -9.55 6.97 -18.14
CA CYS A 297 -9.01 5.88 -17.36
C CYS A 297 -7.98 6.33 -16.32
N TRP A 298 -8.22 7.44 -15.62
CA TRP A 298 -7.44 7.83 -14.46
C TRP A 298 -8.22 7.61 -13.17
N PRO A 299 -7.61 6.99 -12.14
CA PRO A 299 -8.27 6.84 -10.87
C PRO A 299 -8.39 8.18 -10.15
N TYR A 300 -9.48 8.33 -9.41
CA TYR A 300 -9.74 9.42 -8.49
C TYR A 300 -10.56 8.91 -7.31
N VAL A 301 -10.53 9.61 -6.19
CA VAL A 301 -11.33 9.25 -5.01
C VAL A 301 -12.59 10.10 -4.90
N ASP A 302 -13.59 9.61 -4.17
CA ASP A 302 -14.72 10.44 -3.76
C ASP A 302 -14.31 11.48 -2.69
N GLY A 303 -15.27 12.33 -2.32
CA GLY A 303 -15.09 13.33 -1.29
C GLY A 303 -15.30 12.83 0.14
N GLN A 304 -15.59 11.54 0.35
CA GLN A 304 -15.99 11.02 1.66
C GLN A 304 -14.88 10.15 2.27
N THR A 305 -14.12 10.70 3.21
CA THR A 305 -13.22 9.89 4.05
C THR A 305 -14.02 9.18 5.13
N TRP A 306 -13.89 7.87 5.21
CA TRP A 306 -14.36 7.07 6.34
C TRP A 306 -13.22 6.81 7.32
N GLY A 307 -13.54 6.81 8.62
CA GLY A 307 -12.75 6.02 9.56
C GLY A 307 -13.00 4.53 9.28
N VAL A 308 -12.00 3.66 9.44
CA VAL A 308 -12.16 2.23 9.13
C VAL A 308 -13.33 1.57 9.85
N ASN A 309 -13.63 1.98 11.08
CA ASN A 309 -14.79 1.49 11.82
C ASN A 309 -16.13 1.83 11.15
N GLU A 310 -16.22 2.94 10.42
CA GLU A 310 -17.42 3.36 9.68
C GLU A 310 -17.57 2.58 8.37
N LEU A 311 -16.45 2.29 7.69
CA LEU A 311 -16.43 1.50 6.46
C LEU A 311 -17.00 0.08 6.68
N PHE A 312 -16.51 -0.61 7.72
CA PHE A 312 -16.97 -1.97 8.02
C PHE A 312 -18.43 -2.00 8.49
N ASN A 313 -18.91 -0.94 9.15
CA ASN A 313 -20.31 -0.82 9.52
C ASN A 313 -21.21 -0.61 8.30
N LEU A 314 -20.83 0.24 7.34
CA LEU A 314 -21.59 0.47 6.10
C LEU A 314 -21.70 -0.79 5.22
N ALA A 315 -20.65 -1.62 5.17
CA ALA A 315 -20.69 -2.91 4.50
C ALA A 315 -21.69 -3.88 5.16
N SER A 316 -21.91 -3.77 6.48
CA SER A 316 -22.83 -4.64 7.22
C SER A 316 -24.30 -4.21 7.20
N THR A 317 -24.59 -2.91 7.02
CA THR A 317 -25.95 -2.35 7.17
C THR A 317 -26.73 -2.19 5.86
N SER A 318 -26.16 -2.53 4.71
CA SER A 318 -26.80 -2.40 3.39
C SER A 318 -27.69 -3.60 2.98
N ALA A 319 -28.08 -4.45 3.93
CA ALA A 319 -29.13 -5.45 3.69
C ALA A 319 -30.45 -4.74 3.32
N PRO A 320 -31.21 -5.22 2.30
CA PRO A 320 -32.46 -4.57 1.90
C PRO A 320 -33.44 -4.53 3.08
N PRO A 321 -34.24 -3.47 3.24
CA PRO A 321 -35.27 -3.45 4.27
C PRO A 321 -36.25 -4.57 3.94
N THR A 322 -36.30 -5.60 4.78
CA THR A 322 -37.41 -6.55 4.77
C THR A 322 -38.64 -5.82 5.27
N SER A 323 -39.37 -5.16 4.37
CA SER A 323 -40.69 -4.64 4.65
C SER A 323 -41.64 -5.83 4.82
N ARG A 324 -41.90 -6.19 6.08
CA ARG A 324 -43.23 -6.67 6.47
C ARG A 324 -43.83 -5.63 7.39
N GLU A 325 -44.55 -4.68 6.78
CA GLU A 325 -45.64 -4.02 7.47
C GLU A 325 -46.62 -5.11 7.94
N THR A 326 -46.63 -5.40 9.23
CA THR A 326 -47.80 -6.02 9.85
C THR A 326 -48.74 -4.90 10.26
N THR A 327 -49.76 -4.69 9.44
CA THR A 327 -50.94 -3.90 9.78
C THR A 327 -51.49 -4.38 11.12
N LYS A 328 -51.50 -3.50 12.13
CA LYS A 328 -52.12 -3.78 13.43
C LYS A 328 -53.64 -3.79 13.24
N VAL A 329 -54.24 -4.98 13.14
CA VAL A 329 -55.67 -5.17 13.41
C VAL A 329 -55.83 -5.41 14.89
N SER A 330 -56.60 -4.54 15.54
CA SER A 330 -56.94 -4.58 16.96
C SER A 330 -58.02 -5.63 17.22
N GLU A 331 -57.71 -6.68 17.97
CA GLU A 331 -58.70 -7.45 18.71
C GLU A 331 -58.22 -7.75 20.14
N THR A 332 -59.06 -7.38 21.08
CA THR A 332 -58.99 -7.55 22.53
C THR A 332 -59.42 -8.96 22.95
N VAL A 333 -58.57 -9.72 23.67
CA VAL A 333 -59.00 -10.76 24.66
C VAL A 333 -57.93 -10.93 25.76
N GLU A 334 -58.41 -11.15 26.99
CA GLU A 334 -57.80 -11.21 28.34
C GLU A 334 -56.69 -12.28 28.61
N PRO A 335 -55.96 -12.20 29.76
CA PRO A 335 -54.76 -12.99 30.01
C PRO A 335 -55.04 -14.32 30.72
N SER A 336 -54.31 -15.38 30.37
CA SER A 336 -54.11 -16.52 31.27
C SER A 336 -52.72 -17.15 31.12
N SER A 337 -52.27 -17.63 32.27
CA SER A 337 -50.95 -18.13 32.66
C SER A 337 -50.49 -19.40 31.94
N THR A 338 -49.16 -19.53 31.78
CA THR A 338 -48.27 -20.67 32.16
C THR A 338 -47.13 -20.86 31.15
N SER A 339 -45.93 -21.12 31.67
CA SER A 339 -44.67 -21.24 30.92
C SER A 339 -44.30 -22.70 30.62
N SER A 340 -43.91 -22.99 29.38
CA SER A 340 -42.98 -24.10 29.02
C SER A 340 -42.48 -24.01 27.56
N VAL A 341 -41.18 -23.68 27.36
CA VAL A 341 -40.08 -24.21 26.47
C VAL A 341 -40.43 -25.08 25.21
N PRO A 342 -39.66 -25.19 24.07
CA PRO A 342 -38.44 -24.57 23.43
C PRO A 342 -38.67 -24.20 21.91
N PRO A 343 -37.72 -24.28 20.93
CA PRO A 343 -36.34 -23.79 20.80
C PRO A 343 -36.21 -22.62 19.79
N SER A 344 -35.12 -21.85 19.88
CA SER A 344 -34.75 -20.79 18.94
C SER A 344 -34.22 -21.36 17.62
N TYR A 345 -34.83 -20.94 16.51
CA TYR A 345 -34.32 -21.15 15.16
C TYR A 345 -33.08 -20.27 14.91
N SER A 346 -32.06 -20.89 14.33
CA SER A 346 -30.87 -20.27 13.76
C SER A 346 -31.24 -19.41 12.56
N SER A 347 -30.86 -18.13 12.57
CA SER A 347 -30.72 -17.30 11.38
C SER A 347 -29.26 -17.30 10.95
N ALA A 348 -29.01 -17.84 9.76
CA ALA A 348 -27.71 -17.84 9.10
C ALA A 348 -27.31 -16.40 8.71
N ALA A 349 -26.15 -15.96 9.21
CA ALA A 349 -25.51 -14.72 8.76
C ALA A 349 -24.79 -14.96 7.42
N ALA A 350 -24.93 -14.00 6.50
CA ALA A 350 -24.24 -13.97 5.23
C ALA A 350 -22.72 -13.81 5.44
N PHE A 351 -21.94 -14.54 4.65
CA PHE A 351 -20.48 -14.64 4.75
C PHE A 351 -19.79 -13.59 3.89
N LEU A 352 -18.85 -12.84 4.49
CA LEU A 352 -17.84 -12.05 3.77
C LEU A 352 -16.57 -12.90 3.59
N SER A 353 -16.00 -12.91 2.38
CA SER A 353 -14.58 -13.21 2.19
C SER A 353 -13.80 -11.91 2.40
N ALA A 354 -13.35 -11.67 3.62
CA ALA A 354 -12.33 -10.66 3.88
C ALA A 354 -10.98 -11.27 3.49
N GLN A 355 -10.29 -10.69 2.51
CA GLN A 355 -8.84 -10.78 2.49
C GLN A 355 -8.37 -9.93 3.67
N SER A 356 -7.83 -10.57 4.70
CA SER A 356 -7.21 -9.88 5.83
C SER A 356 -6.02 -9.07 5.30
N PHE A 357 -6.14 -7.74 5.28
CA PHE A 357 -5.03 -6.82 5.04
C PHE A 357 -4.59 -6.25 6.39
N PHE A 358 -3.38 -6.61 6.81
CA PHE A 358 -2.69 -5.93 7.90
C PHE A 358 -1.50 -5.18 7.30
N LEU A 359 -1.54 -3.85 7.37
CA LEU A 359 -0.32 -3.05 7.30
C LEU A 359 0.48 -3.31 8.57
N TYR A 360 1.69 -3.84 8.42
CA TYR A 360 2.70 -3.70 9.46
C TYR A 360 3.19 -2.25 9.40
N LEU A 361 2.69 -1.40 10.29
CA LEU A 361 3.43 -0.21 10.68
C LEU A 361 4.67 -0.71 11.42
N SER A 362 5.81 -0.86 10.73
CA SER A 362 7.09 -0.90 11.42
C SER A 362 7.28 0.47 12.06
N SER A 363 6.94 0.56 13.34
CA SER A 363 7.36 1.66 14.20
C SER A 363 8.87 1.52 14.42
N SER A 364 9.63 1.95 13.42
CA SER A 364 10.99 2.43 13.66
C SER A 364 10.82 3.75 14.40
N TRP A 365 11.34 3.78 15.61
CA TRP A 365 11.14 4.82 16.60
C TRP A 365 11.69 6.15 16.11
N TRP A 366 10.85 7.19 16.08
CA TRP A 366 11.28 8.58 16.02
C TRP A 366 10.57 9.37 17.13
N LEU A 367 11.37 9.78 18.12
CA LEU A 367 11.10 10.85 19.07
C LEU A 367 12.10 11.96 18.82
#